data_AF-A0A1H5U3D3-F1
#
_entry.id   AF-A0A1H5U3D3-F1
#
_cell.length_a   1.000
_cell.length_b   1.000
_cell.length_c   1.000
_cell.angle_alpha   90.00
_cell.angle_beta   90.00
_cell.angle_gamma   90.00
#
_symmetry.space_group_name_H-M   'P 1'
#
loop_
_entity.id
_entity.type
_entity.pdbx_description
1 polymer ?
#
loop_
_entity_poly.entity_id
_entity_poly.type
_entity_poly.pdbx_seq_one_letter_code
_entity_poly.pdbx_strand_id
1 'polypeptide(L)' 'MHIETSKIHLVKAILNSNDEEFISRLIDFVNKENADFWHELTPEEKAEIKEGINQLEQGNRKPFQEVFDRISE' A
#
# COMPACT_ATOMS: atom_id res chain seq x y z
N MET A 1 23.80 9.65 4.80
CA MET A 1 23.66 9.24 3.39
C MET A 1 23.13 10.44 2.60
N HIS A 2 23.76 10.84 1.51
CA HIS A 2 23.25 11.94 0.66
C HIS A 2 22.23 11.38 -0.33
N ILE A 3 20.99 11.86 -0.26
CA ILE A 3 19.86 11.37 -1.06
C ILE A 3 20.18 11.44 -2.56
N GLU A 4 20.74 12.54 -3.03
CA GLU A 4 21.09 12.71 -4.46
C GLU A 4 22.15 11.72 -4.95
N THR A 5 23.19 11.47 -4.15
CA THR A 5 24.19 10.44 -4.46
C THR A 5 23.58 9.05 -4.51
N SER A 6 22.62 8.78 -3.62
CA SER A 6 21.94 7.48 -3.51
C SER A 6 21.03 7.22 -4.72
N LYS A 7 20.31 8.24 -5.19
CA LYS A 7 19.50 8.18 -6.42
C LYS A 7 20.35 7.83 -7.64
N ILE A 8 21.48 8.53 -7.81
CA ILE A 8 22.40 8.29 -8.94
C ILE A 8 22.95 6.85 -8.89
N HIS A 9 23.29 6.37 -7.71
CA HIS A 9 23.80 5.01 -7.55
C HIS A 9 22.75 3.96 -7.94
N LEU A 10 21.50 4.14 -7.49
CA LEU A 10 20.39 3.25 -7.82
C LEU A 10 20.13 3.20 -9.34
N VAL A 11 20.06 4.37 -10.00
CA VAL A 11 19.84 4.45 -11.45
C VAL A 11 20.96 3.75 -12.21
N LYS A 12 22.22 3.92 -11.79
CA LYS A 12 23.36 3.21 -12.41
C LYS A 12 23.26 1.70 -12.24
N ALA A 13 22.84 1.22 -11.07
CA ALA A 13 22.66 -0.22 -10.83
C ALA A 13 21.57 -0.80 -11.76
N ILE A 14 20.47 -0.07 -11.95
CA ILE A 14 19.38 -0.45 -12.85
C ILE A 14 19.86 -0.50 -14.30
N LEU A 15 20.52 0.56 -14.79
CA LEU A 15 20.99 0.65 -16.18
C LEU A 15 22.03 -0.41 -16.55
N ASN A 16 22.80 -0.89 -15.57
CA ASN A 16 23.83 -1.91 -15.78
C ASN A 16 23.30 -3.35 -15.59
N SER A 17 22.05 -3.53 -15.14
CA SER A 17 21.48 -4.86 -14.92
C SER A 17 20.87 -5.44 -16.20
N ASN A 18 21.13 -6.71 -16.45
CA ASN A 18 20.45 -7.51 -17.48
C ASN A 18 19.52 -8.58 -16.87
N ASP A 19 19.32 -8.55 -15.54
CA ASP A 19 18.42 -9.47 -14.84
C ASP A 19 16.98 -8.97 -14.97
N GLU A 20 16.21 -9.62 -15.84
CA GLU A 20 14.80 -9.28 -16.12
C GLU A 20 13.90 -9.43 -14.89
N GLU A 21 14.15 -10.41 -14.01
CA GLU A 21 13.34 -10.64 -12.80
C GLU A 21 13.59 -9.52 -11.77
N PHE A 22 14.84 -9.09 -11.62
CA PHE A 22 15.19 -7.93 -10.80
C PHE A 22 14.50 -6.65 -11.30
N ILE A 23 14.55 -6.40 -12.61
CA ILE A 23 13.94 -5.20 -13.21
C ILE A 23 12.41 -5.24 -13.06
N SER A 24 11.78 -6.39 -13.27
CA SER A 24 10.32 -6.55 -13.09
C SER A 24 9.88 -6.22 -11.66
N ARG A 25 10.58 -6.76 -10.64
CA ARG A 25 10.25 -6.49 -9.24
C ARG A 25 10.41 -5.01 -8.87
N LEU A 26 11.39 -4.32 -9.44
CA LEU A 26 11.55 -2.87 -9.24
C LEU A 26 10.43 -2.06 -9.89
N ILE A 27 10.00 -2.44 -11.10
CA ILE A 27 8.85 -1.81 -11.76
C ILE A 27 7.59 -1.97 -10.90
N ASP A 28 7.33 -3.18 -10.41
CA ASP A 28 6.18 -3.45 -9.53
C ASP A 28 6.24 -2.63 -8.25
N PHE A 29 7.42 -2.55 -7.62
CA PHE A 29 7.62 -1.73 -6.42
C PHE A 29 7.32 -0.25 -6.66
N VAL A 30 7.88 0.34 -7.73
CA VAL A 30 7.66 1.76 -8.06
C VAL A 30 6.21 2.04 -8.43
N ASN A 31 5.55 1.10 -9.13
CA ASN A 31 4.15 1.24 -9.49
C ASN A 31 3.23 1.15 -8.27
N LYS A 32 3.53 0.26 -7.30
CA LYS A 32 2.79 0.12 -6.05
C LYS A 32 2.95 1.32 -5.13
N GLU A 33 4.14 1.92 -5.04
CA GLU A 33 4.36 3.16 -4.28
C GLU A 33 3.51 4.33 -4.77
N ASN A 34 3.08 4.32 -6.05
CA ASN A 34 2.21 5.34 -6.64
C ASN A 34 0.75 4.89 -6.79
N ALA A 35 0.42 3.64 -6.46
CA ALA A 35 -0.94 3.14 -6.54
C ALA A 35 -1.68 3.48 -5.24
N ASP A 36 -2.83 4.13 -5.37
CA ASP A 36 -3.80 4.19 -4.27
C ASP A 36 -4.16 2.74 -3.90
N PHE A 37 -4.00 2.35 -2.63
CA PHE A 37 -4.32 1.00 -2.16
C PHE A 37 -5.77 0.63 -2.51
N TRP A 38 -6.65 1.62 -2.69
CA TRP A 38 -8.00 1.43 -3.19
C TRP A 38 -8.04 0.64 -4.52
N HIS A 39 -7.07 0.84 -5.41
CA HIS A 39 -7.01 0.11 -6.67
C HIS A 39 -6.56 -1.34 -6.53
N GLU A 40 -5.90 -1.69 -5.42
CA GLU A 40 -5.41 -3.04 -5.14
C GLU A 40 -6.47 -3.95 -4.49
N LEU A 41 -7.52 -3.36 -3.91
CA LEU A 41 -8.61 -4.11 -3.26
C LEU A 41 -9.49 -4.86 -4.25
N THR A 42 -9.92 -6.07 -3.88
CA THR A 42 -10.95 -6.86 -4.56
C THR A 42 -12.32 -6.13 -4.56
N PRO A 43 -13.24 -6.49 -5.47
CA PRO A 43 -14.61 -5.96 -5.45
C PRO A 43 -15.32 -6.18 -4.11
N GLU A 44 -15.09 -7.32 -3.48
CA GLU A 44 -15.66 -7.71 -2.18
C GLU A 44 -15.12 -6.82 -1.05
N GLU A 45 -13.80 -6.65 -0.96
CA GLU A 45 -13.17 -5.75 0.03
C GLU A 45 -13.64 -4.29 -0.14
N LYS A 46 -13.78 -3.83 -1.39
CA LYS A 46 -14.35 -2.51 -1.69
C LYS A 46 -15.80 -2.38 -1.22
N ALA A 47 -16.59 -3.45 -1.32
CA ALA A 47 -17.98 -3.46 -0.88
C ALA A 47 -18.07 -3.41 0.65
N GLU A 48 -17.24 -4.18 1.36
CA GLU A 48 -17.16 -4.17 2.82
C GLU A 48 -16.77 -2.80 3.38
N ILE A 49 -15.77 -2.14 2.78
CA ILE A 49 -15.36 -0.78 3.20
C ILE A 49 -16.51 0.22 3.00
N LYS A 50 -17.21 0.16 1.86
CA LYS A 50 -18.37 1.03 1.59
C LYS A 50 -19.50 0.78 2.60
N GLU A 51 -19.74 -0.47 2.96
CA GLU A 51 -20.72 -0.82 3.98
C GLU A 51 -20.33 -0.22 5.34
N GLY A 52 -19.07 -0.38 5.74
CA GLY A 52 -18.55 0.21 6.98
C GLY A 52 -18.71 1.73 7.02
N ILE A 53 -18.41 2.44 5.92
CA ILE A 53 -18.62 3.90 5.83
C ILE A 53 -20.10 4.25 6.01
N ASN A 54 -21.02 3.56 5.32
CA ASN A 54 -22.46 3.78 5.47
C ASN A 54 -22.94 3.52 6.91
N GLN A 55 -22.43 2.48 7.57
CA GLN A 55 -22.72 2.20 8.98
C GLN A 55 -22.24 3.35 9.88
N LEU A 56 -21.04 3.89 9.64
CA LEU A 56 -20.51 5.03 10.39
C LEU A 56 -21.36 6.29 10.20
N GLU A 57 -21.80 6.59 8.99
CA GLU A 57 -22.67 7.73 8.66
C GLU A 57 -24.05 7.61 9.35
N GLN A 58 -24.56 6.39 9.49
CA GLN A 58 -25.78 6.08 10.23
C GLN A 58 -25.59 6.10 11.76
N GLY A 59 -24.38 6.36 12.25
CA GLY A 59 -24.06 6.39 13.68
C GLY A 59 -23.77 5.02 14.29
N ASN A 60 -23.76 3.95 13.49
CA ASN A 60 -23.39 2.60 13.92
C ASN A 60 -21.87 2.50 14.04
N ARG A 61 -21.32 3.10 15.11
CA ARG A 61 -19.88 3.17 15.36
C ARG A 61 -19.52 2.71 16.77
N LYS A 62 -18.31 2.18 16.90
CA LYS A 62 -17.70 1.83 18.19
C LYS A 62 -16.44 2.65 18.40
N PRO A 63 -16.12 3.04 19.65
CA PRO A 63 -14.83 3.65 19.96
C PRO A 63 -13.69 2.73 19.56
N PHE A 64 -12.62 3.30 18.99
CA PHE A 64 -11.45 2.54 18.56
C PHE A 64 -10.87 1.67 19.68
N GLN A 65 -10.76 2.21 20.89
CA GLN A 65 -10.22 1.49 22.05
C GLN A 65 -11.02 0.21 22.37
N GLU A 66 -12.35 0.28 22.31
CA GLU A 66 -13.23 -0.88 22.55
C GLU A 66 -12.95 -2.00 21.52
N VAL A 67 -12.71 -1.63 20.26
CA VAL A 67 -12.40 -2.60 19.21
C VAL A 67 -10.98 -3.14 19.36
N PHE A 68 -10.01 -2.28 19.64
CA PHE A 68 -8.59 -2.62 19.77
C PHE A 68 -8.35 -3.60 20.91
N ASP A 69 -8.93 -3.33 22.08
CA ASP A 69 -8.80 -4.20 23.26
C ASP A 69 -9.35 -5.60 22.98
N ARG A 70 -10.45 -5.69 22.24
CA ARG A 70 -11.11 -6.97 21.89
C ARG A 70 -10.29 -7.84 20.93
N ILE A 71 -9.50 -7.25 20.05
CA ILE A 71 -8.75 -7.99 19.00
C ILE A 71 -7.28 -8.22 19.34
N SER A 72 -6.80 -7.66 20.46
CA SER A 72 -5.40 -7.75 20.90
C SER A 72 -5.17 -8.82 21.97
N GLU A 73 -6.20 -9.61 22.31
CA GLU A 73 -6.14 -10.80 23.18
C GLU A 73 -5.72 -12.05 22.40
#